data_AF-A0A0D2KEZ6-F1
#
_entry.id   AF-A0A0D2KEZ6-F1
#
_cell.length_a   1.000
_cell.length_b   1.000
_cell.length_c   1.000
_cell.angle_alpha   90.00
_cell.angle_beta   90.00
_cell.angle_gamma   90.00
#
_symmetry.space_group_name_H-M   'P 1'
#
loop_
_entity.id
_entity.type
_entity.pdbx_description
1 polymer ?
#
loop_
_entity_poly.entity_id
_entity_poly.type
_entity_poly.pdbx_seq_one_letter_code
_entity_poly.pdbx_strand_id
1 'polypeptide(L)'
;MAAAAVLPAGKVLSTMDVDAQPSTSAEQEDLYTRLKTLQRQLEFLEIQEEYIKEEQKNLKRELLRAQEEVKRIQSVPLVIGQFLEMVDANTGIVGSTTGSNYHVRILSTLNRELLKPSASVALHRHSNALVDILPPEADSSISLLGDNEKPSITYQDIGGYDIQKQEIREAVELPLTQGDLYRQLGIDPPSGIDGV
;
A
#
# COMPACT_ATOMS: atom_id res chain seq x y z
N MET A 1 -12.87 21.23 1.23
CA MET A 1 -13.40 21.66 2.53
C MET A 1 -13.20 20.52 3.53
N ALA A 2 -12.11 20.54 4.31
CA ALA A 2 -11.93 19.78 5.56
C ALA A 2 -10.59 20.24 6.18
N ALA A 3 -10.59 20.46 7.49
CA ALA A 3 -9.73 21.40 8.18
C ALA A 3 -8.29 20.91 8.36
N ALA A 4 -7.35 21.84 8.13
CA ALA A 4 -5.97 21.76 8.57
C ALA A 4 -5.91 21.93 10.09
N ALA A 5 -5.42 20.92 10.80
CA ALA A 5 -5.02 21.03 12.20
C ALA A 5 -3.49 21.00 12.26
N VAL A 6 -2.90 22.19 12.14
CA VAL A 6 -1.48 22.43 12.34
C VAL A 6 -1.17 22.23 13.82
N LEU A 7 -0.35 21.22 14.13
CA LEU A 7 0.29 21.03 15.42
C LEU A 7 1.25 22.21 15.69
N PRO A 8 1.20 22.90 16.84
CA PRO A 8 2.23 23.87 17.17
C PRO A 8 3.51 23.14 17.59
N ALA A 9 4.58 23.44 16.87
CA ALA A 9 5.94 22.96 17.13
C ALA A 9 6.37 23.27 18.57
N GLY A 10 7.05 22.31 19.18
CA GLY A 10 7.61 22.40 20.53
C GLY A 10 8.48 23.63 20.71
N LYS A 11 8.08 24.49 21.64
CA LYS A 11 8.92 25.56 22.15
C LYS A 11 9.89 24.95 23.15
N VAL A 12 11.11 24.67 22.69
CA VAL A 12 12.25 24.40 23.56
C VAL A 12 12.47 25.62 24.45
N LEU A 13 12.12 25.51 25.73
CA LEU A 13 12.42 26.52 26.74
C LEU A 13 13.56 26.01 27.60
N SER A 14 14.77 26.21 27.08
CA SER A 14 16.02 26.10 27.82
C SER A 14 16.45 27.49 28.26
N THR A 15 16.06 27.91 29.45
CA THR A 15 16.90 28.71 30.36
C THR A 15 16.44 28.43 31.79
N MET A 16 17.32 27.80 32.55
CA MET A 16 17.24 27.80 34.01
C MET A 16 17.67 29.19 34.47
N ASP A 17 16.71 30.07 34.73
CA ASP A 17 16.92 31.25 35.57
C ASP A 17 16.33 30.95 36.94
N VAL A 18 17.17 30.36 37.78
CA VAL A 18 16.95 30.21 39.22
C VAL A 18 17.38 31.53 39.85
N ASP A 19 16.47 32.49 39.98
CA ASP A 19 16.49 33.51 41.03
C ASP A 19 15.28 34.45 40.89
N ALA A 20 14.21 34.12 41.60
CA ALA A 20 13.17 35.07 42.00
C ALA A 20 12.59 34.61 43.34
N GLN A 21 13.11 35.18 44.43
CA GLN A 21 12.48 35.08 45.75
C GLN A 21 11.08 35.71 45.66
N PRO A 22 9.98 35.00 46.00
CA PRO A 22 8.65 35.58 45.99
C PRO A 22 8.46 36.44 47.24
N SER A 23 8.55 37.75 47.06
CA SER A 23 8.20 38.76 48.05
C SER A 23 6.69 39.04 48.02
N THR A 24 5.90 38.22 48.71
CA THR A 24 4.69 38.57 49.49
C THR A 24 4.00 37.25 49.90
N SER A 25 3.57 37.14 51.15
CA SER A 25 2.91 35.91 51.67
C SER A 25 1.61 35.57 50.92
N ALA A 26 0.95 36.56 50.33
CA ALA A 26 -0.27 36.38 49.55
C ALA A 26 -0.03 35.74 48.17
N GLU A 27 1.04 36.14 47.44
CA GLU A 27 1.39 35.52 46.16
C GLU A 27 1.86 34.06 46.35
N GLN A 28 2.46 33.74 47.50
CA GLN A 28 2.85 32.37 47.85
C GLN A 28 1.63 31.46 48.12
N GLU A 29 0.55 31.97 48.74
CA GLU A 29 -0.69 31.21 48.94
C GLU A 29 -1.43 30.93 47.62
N ASP A 30 -1.45 31.89 46.69
CA ASP A 30 -2.03 31.72 45.35
C ASP A 30 -1.24 30.71 44.50
N LEU A 31 0.10 30.78 44.55
CA LEU A 31 0.98 29.82 43.88
C LEU A 31 0.80 28.40 44.44
N TYR A 32 0.69 28.26 45.75
CA TYR A 32 0.47 26.96 46.40
C TYR A 32 -0.89 26.36 46.00
N THR A 33 -1.94 27.18 45.93
CA THR A 33 -3.26 26.76 45.47
C THR A 33 -3.22 26.30 44.02
N ARG A 34 -2.52 27.04 43.14
CA ARG A 34 -2.35 26.65 41.73
C ARG A 34 -1.59 25.34 41.58
N LEU A 35 -0.51 25.15 42.33
CA LEU A 35 0.26 23.90 42.37
C LEU A 35 -0.65 22.72 42.74
N LYS A 36 -1.43 22.86 43.80
CA LYS A 36 -2.35 21.82 44.27
C LYS A 36 -3.44 21.49 43.25
N THR A 37 -3.98 22.49 42.53
CA THR A 37 -4.94 22.25 41.44
C THR A 37 -4.30 21.52 40.25
N LEU A 38 -3.07 21.89 39.88
CA LEU A 38 -2.33 21.23 38.80
C LEU A 38 -1.97 19.79 39.16
N GLN A 39 -1.56 19.52 40.40
CA GLN A 39 -1.32 18.15 40.89
C GLN A 39 -2.58 17.29 40.74
N ARG A 40 -3.73 17.81 41.17
CA ARG A 40 -5.01 17.08 41.07
C ARG A 40 -5.44 16.85 39.62
N GLN A 41 -5.15 17.80 38.73
CA GLN A 41 -5.37 17.64 37.29
C GLN A 41 -4.44 16.60 36.68
N LEU A 42 -3.18 16.55 37.12
CA LEU A 42 -2.19 15.59 36.66
C LEU A 42 -2.59 14.16 37.09
N GLU A 43 -2.96 13.98 38.36
CA GLU A 43 -3.49 12.70 38.87
C GLU A 43 -4.73 12.24 38.07
N PHE A 44 -5.65 13.14 37.76
CA PHE A 44 -6.82 12.82 36.93
C PHE A 44 -6.42 12.40 35.52
N LEU A 45 -5.49 13.12 34.89
CA LEU A 45 -5.02 12.82 33.54
C LEU A 45 -4.27 11.49 33.49
N GLU A 46 -3.48 11.14 34.50
CA GLU A 46 -2.80 9.84 34.60
C GLU A 46 -3.80 8.69 34.62
N ILE A 47 -4.87 8.80 35.41
CA ILE A 47 -5.94 7.79 35.45
C ILE A 47 -6.64 7.67 34.09
N GLN A 48 -6.92 8.79 33.42
CA GLN A 48 -7.53 8.77 32.08
C GLN A 48 -6.59 8.14 31.05
N GLU A 49 -5.30 8.43 31.12
CA GLU A 49 -4.30 7.84 30.22
C GLU A 49 -4.21 6.33 30.44
N GLU A 50 -4.21 5.86 31.68
CA GLU A 50 -4.21 4.44 32.00
C GLU A 50 -5.47 3.75 31.47
N TYR A 51 -6.64 4.34 31.68
CA TYR A 51 -7.91 3.83 31.14
C TYR A 51 -7.88 3.72 29.61
N ILE A 52 -7.46 4.78 28.91
CA ILE A 52 -7.38 4.80 27.45
C ILE A 52 -6.36 3.76 26.96
N LYS A 53 -5.21 3.63 27.62
CA LYS A 53 -4.20 2.61 27.28
C LYS A 53 -4.75 1.20 27.44
N GLU A 54 -5.51 0.95 28.51
CA GLU A 54 -6.14 -0.33 28.75
C GLU A 54 -7.23 -0.64 27.72
N GLU A 55 -8.06 0.35 27.37
CA GLU A 55 -9.08 0.25 26.33
C GLU A 55 -8.43 -0.02 24.96
N GLN A 56 -7.38 0.71 24.60
CA GLN A 56 -6.61 0.46 23.37
C GLN A 56 -6.03 -0.96 23.35
N LYS A 57 -5.52 -1.45 24.48
CA LYS A 57 -4.99 -2.81 24.59
C LYS A 57 -6.10 -3.84 24.41
N ASN A 58 -7.30 -3.59 24.94
CA ASN A 58 -8.44 -4.47 24.78
C ASN A 58 -8.93 -4.51 23.32
N LEU A 59 -9.14 -3.34 22.71
CA LEU A 59 -9.51 -3.19 21.30
C LEU A 59 -8.51 -3.88 20.36
N LYS A 60 -7.21 -3.73 20.60
CA LYS A 60 -6.17 -4.42 19.81
C LYS A 60 -6.26 -5.94 19.93
N ARG A 61 -6.57 -6.47 21.11
CA ARG A 61 -6.76 -7.92 21.31
C ARG A 61 -8.01 -8.42 20.59
N GLU A 62 -9.11 -7.68 20.65
CA GLU A 62 -10.35 -8.03 19.94
C GLU A 62 -10.14 -8.00 18.42
N LEU A 63 -9.44 -6.99 17.91
CA LEU A 63 -9.08 -6.89 16.51
C LEU A 63 -8.26 -8.10 16.06
N LEU A 64 -7.24 -8.49 16.84
CA LEU A 64 -6.41 -9.65 16.52
C LEU A 64 -7.23 -10.93 16.49
N ARG A 65 -8.14 -11.13 17.46
CA ARG A 65 -9.06 -12.28 17.47
C ARG A 65 -9.98 -12.29 16.25
N ALA A 66 -10.58 -11.15 15.91
CA ALA A 66 -11.44 -11.01 14.74
C ALA A 66 -10.66 -11.28 13.44
N GLN A 67 -9.41 -10.81 13.33
CA GLN A 67 -8.56 -11.09 12.18
C GLN A 67 -8.21 -12.58 12.06
N GLU A 68 -7.95 -13.27 13.17
CA GLU A 68 -7.72 -14.71 13.15
C GLU A 68 -8.96 -15.50 12.71
N GLU A 69 -10.15 -15.07 13.13
CA GLU A 69 -11.42 -15.64 12.65
C GLU A 69 -11.59 -15.46 11.14
N VAL A 70 -11.34 -14.26 10.62
CA VAL A 70 -11.37 -13.99 9.19
C VAL A 70 -10.36 -14.88 8.45
N LYS A 71 -9.12 -14.96 8.91
CA LYS A 71 -8.09 -15.82 8.29
C LYS A 71 -8.48 -17.30 8.26
N ARG A 72 -9.10 -17.81 9.32
CA ARG A 72 -9.61 -19.20 9.33
C ARG A 72 -10.66 -19.42 8.25
N ILE A 73 -11.59 -18.47 8.07
CA ILE A 73 -12.60 -18.53 7.00
C ILE A 73 -11.94 -18.49 5.62
N GLN A 74 -10.89 -17.68 5.45
CA GLN A 74 -10.14 -17.59 4.19
C GLN A 74 -9.35 -18.87 3.84
N SER A 75 -9.00 -19.70 4.83
CA SER A 75 -8.18 -20.92 4.64
C SER A 75 -8.95 -22.19 4.24
N VAL A 76 -10.29 -22.15 4.24
CA VAL A 76 -11.17 -23.25 3.83
C VAL A 76 -11.09 -23.39 2.29
N PRO A 77 -11.12 -24.60 1.70
CA PRO A 77 -10.85 -24.83 0.27
C PRO A 77 -11.53 -23.80 -0.65
N LEU A 78 -10.68 -23.04 -1.32
CA LEU A 78 -11.04 -21.99 -2.26
C LEU A 78 -11.20 -22.60 -3.66
N VAL A 79 -12.23 -22.19 -4.38
CA VAL A 79 -12.43 -22.48 -5.80
C VAL A 79 -11.87 -21.29 -6.58
N ILE A 80 -11.03 -21.56 -7.58
CA ILE A 80 -10.47 -20.50 -8.43
C ILE A 80 -11.47 -20.19 -9.55
N GLY A 81 -11.65 -18.90 -9.84
CA GLY A 81 -12.43 -18.42 -10.97
C GLY A 81 -11.79 -17.18 -11.61
N GLN A 82 -12.34 -16.74 -12.73
CA GLN A 82 -11.95 -15.52 -13.42
C GLN A 82 -13.01 -14.45 -13.20
N PHE A 83 -12.58 -13.29 -12.71
CA PHE A 83 -13.45 -12.14 -12.56
C PHE A 83 -13.87 -11.60 -13.93
N LEU A 84 -15.16 -11.48 -14.22
CA LEU A 84 -15.65 -10.96 -15.51
C LEU A 84 -15.93 -9.47 -15.41
N GLU A 85 -16.93 -9.11 -14.60
CA GLU A 85 -17.47 -7.76 -14.55
C GLU A 85 -18.03 -7.43 -13.17
N MET A 86 -17.90 -6.16 -12.74
CA MET A 86 -18.61 -5.65 -11.56
C MET A 86 -20.02 -5.22 -11.97
N VAL A 87 -21.03 -5.77 -11.32
CA VAL A 87 -22.43 -5.37 -11.54
C VAL A 87 -22.77 -4.21 -10.62
N ASP A 88 -22.41 -4.32 -9.33
CA ASP A 88 -22.70 -3.31 -8.30
C ASP A 88 -21.49 -3.07 -7.39
N ALA A 89 -21.65 -2.15 -6.45
CA ALA A 89 -20.64 -1.85 -5.43
C ALA A 89 -20.21 -3.07 -4.60
N ASN A 90 -21.09 -4.06 -4.39
CA ASN A 90 -20.84 -5.24 -3.55
C ASN A 90 -20.96 -6.55 -4.32
N THR A 91 -21.14 -6.49 -5.63
CA THR A 91 -21.57 -7.63 -6.43
C THR A 91 -20.82 -7.67 -7.75
N GLY A 92 -20.36 -8.85 -8.14
CA GLY A 92 -19.69 -9.08 -9.41
C GLY A 92 -20.03 -10.43 -10.00
N ILE A 93 -19.72 -10.60 -11.28
CA ILE A 93 -19.84 -11.85 -11.99
C ILE A 93 -18.46 -12.49 -12.06
N VAL A 94 -18.40 -13.77 -11.69
CA VAL A 94 -17.17 -14.57 -11.78
C VAL A 94 -17.45 -15.80 -12.64
N GLY A 95 -16.59 -16.03 -13.62
CA GLY A 95 -16.58 -17.23 -14.44
C GLY A 95 -15.81 -18.32 -13.72
N SER A 96 -16.46 -19.43 -13.40
CA SER A 96 -15.74 -20.62 -12.95
C SER A 96 -14.98 -21.23 -14.12
N THR A 97 -13.88 -21.94 -13.84
CA THR A 97 -13.10 -22.71 -14.84
C THR A 97 -13.94 -23.71 -15.64
N THR A 98 -15.14 -24.06 -15.14
CA THR A 98 -16.13 -24.92 -15.78
C THR A 98 -17.03 -24.22 -16.82
N GLY A 99 -16.81 -22.92 -17.09
CA GLY A 99 -17.61 -22.15 -18.05
C GLY A 99 -18.97 -21.69 -17.52
N SER A 100 -19.24 -21.89 -16.23
CA SER A 100 -20.45 -21.41 -15.55
C SER A 100 -20.19 -20.07 -14.88
N ASN A 101 -21.08 -19.10 -15.11
CA ASN A 101 -21.01 -17.78 -14.47
C ASN A 101 -21.77 -17.78 -13.14
N TYR A 102 -21.10 -17.33 -12.09
CA TYR A 102 -21.68 -17.17 -10.76
C TYR A 102 -21.87 -15.69 -10.45
N HIS A 103 -23.00 -15.40 -9.82
CA HIS A 103 -23.26 -14.11 -9.22
C HIS A 103 -22.69 -14.11 -7.81
N VAL A 104 -21.69 -13.27 -7.58
CA VAL A 104 -20.82 -13.33 -6.40
C VAL A 104 -20.90 -12.05 -5.60
N ARG A 105 -20.96 -12.18 -4.28
CA ARG A 105 -20.80 -11.05 -3.36
C ARG A 105 -19.32 -10.82 -3.07
N ILE A 106 -18.89 -9.57 -3.22
CA ILE A 106 -17.54 -9.11 -2.91
C ILE A 106 -17.48 -8.75 -1.42
N LEU A 107 -16.49 -9.28 -0.70
CA LEU A 107 -16.25 -8.89 0.69
C LEU A 107 -15.67 -7.47 0.76
N SER A 108 -16.09 -6.69 1.76
CA SER A 108 -15.62 -5.31 1.97
C SER A 108 -14.15 -5.21 2.38
N THR A 109 -13.53 -6.34 2.76
CA THR A 109 -12.10 -6.43 3.08
C THR A 109 -11.20 -6.32 1.85
N LEU A 110 -11.79 -6.32 0.66
CA LEU A 110 -11.08 -6.47 -0.60
C LEU A 110 -10.97 -5.15 -1.36
N ASN A 111 -9.78 -4.86 -1.88
CA ASN A 111 -9.50 -3.63 -2.61
C ASN A 111 -9.99 -3.74 -4.06
N ARG A 112 -11.08 -3.01 -4.36
CA ARG A 112 -11.70 -2.96 -5.69
C ARG A 112 -10.81 -2.43 -6.81
N GLU A 113 -9.79 -1.63 -6.49
CA GLU A 113 -8.89 -1.05 -7.50
C GLU A 113 -7.99 -2.10 -8.16
N LEU A 114 -7.76 -3.23 -7.46
CA LEU A 114 -6.99 -4.35 -7.98
C LEU A 114 -7.85 -5.32 -8.81
N LEU A 115 -9.19 -5.17 -8.78
CA LEU A 115 -10.10 -5.98 -9.58
C LEU A 115 -10.10 -5.48 -11.02
N LYS A 116 -9.23 -6.07 -11.83
CA LYS A 116 -9.31 -5.94 -13.29
C LYS A 116 -10.23 -7.02 -13.85
N PRO A 117 -10.97 -6.72 -14.94
CA PRO A 117 -11.59 -7.78 -15.74
C PRO A 117 -10.54 -8.83 -16.10
N SER A 118 -10.94 -10.10 -16.04
CA SER A 118 -10.10 -11.28 -16.24
C SER A 118 -9.04 -11.56 -15.16
N ALA A 119 -9.09 -10.88 -14.01
CA ALA A 119 -8.24 -11.22 -12.87
C ALA A 119 -8.61 -12.61 -12.29
N SER A 120 -7.60 -13.36 -11.84
CA SER A 120 -7.83 -14.61 -11.11
C SER A 120 -8.32 -14.31 -9.70
N VAL A 121 -9.40 -14.95 -9.26
CA VAL A 121 -10.04 -14.69 -7.97
C VAL A 121 -10.34 -15.99 -7.24
N ALA A 122 -10.22 -15.94 -5.92
CA ALA A 122 -10.58 -17.02 -5.02
C ALA A 122 -12.02 -16.85 -4.54
N LEU A 123 -12.80 -17.91 -4.76
CA LEU A 123 -14.18 -18.04 -4.34
C LEU A 123 -14.29 -19.05 -3.20
N HIS A 124 -15.19 -18.78 -2.26
CA HIS A 124 -15.53 -19.77 -1.24
C HIS A 124 -16.49 -20.84 -1.78
N ARG A 125 -16.23 -22.14 -1.51
CA ARG A 125 -16.95 -23.28 -2.10
C ARG A 125 -18.48 -23.29 -1.91
N HIS A 126 -18.99 -22.82 -0.77
CA HIS A 126 -20.42 -22.91 -0.43
C HIS A 126 -21.21 -21.62 -0.65
N SER A 127 -20.56 -20.47 -0.49
CA SER A 127 -21.20 -19.15 -0.58
C SER A 127 -20.90 -18.45 -1.89
N ASN A 128 -19.99 -19.00 -2.70
CA ASN A 128 -19.45 -18.39 -3.90
C ASN A 128 -18.99 -16.94 -3.68
N ALA A 129 -18.63 -16.56 -2.45
CA ALA A 129 -18.19 -15.21 -2.12
C ALA A 129 -16.74 -15.01 -2.55
N LEU A 130 -16.41 -13.81 -3.05
CA LEU A 130 -15.04 -13.47 -3.46
C LEU A 130 -14.21 -13.14 -2.21
N VAL A 131 -13.20 -13.97 -1.96
CA VAL A 131 -12.39 -13.96 -0.74
C VAL A 131 -11.08 -13.23 -0.94
N ASP A 132 -10.42 -13.48 -2.08
CA ASP A 132 -9.12 -12.90 -2.41
C ASP A 132 -8.94 -12.77 -3.93
N ILE A 133 -8.04 -11.88 -4.36
CA ILE A 133 -7.60 -11.77 -5.75
C ILE A 133 -6.24 -12.46 -5.82
N LEU A 134 -6.15 -13.46 -6.68
CA LEU A 134 -4.87 -14.09 -6.96
C LEU A 134 -4.12 -13.22 -7.98
N PRO A 135 -2.78 -13.15 -7.89
CA PRO A 135 -2.00 -12.57 -8.97
C PRO A 135 -2.43 -13.24 -10.29
N PRO A 136 -2.49 -12.47 -11.39
CA PRO A 136 -2.82 -13.05 -12.68
C PRO A 136 -1.90 -14.25 -12.87
N GLU A 137 -2.47 -15.40 -13.23
CA GLU A 137 -1.68 -16.54 -13.69
C GLU A 137 -0.90 -16.04 -14.90
N ALA A 138 0.32 -15.55 -14.66
CA ALA A 138 1.28 -15.39 -15.73
C ALA A 138 1.45 -16.81 -16.24
N ASP A 139 0.94 -17.05 -17.46
CA ASP A 139 1.07 -18.34 -18.12
C ASP A 139 2.47 -18.88 -17.87
N SER A 140 2.59 -20.18 -17.57
CA SER A 140 3.88 -20.83 -17.37
C SER A 140 4.83 -20.65 -18.57
N SER A 141 4.30 -20.24 -19.73
CA SER A 141 5.05 -19.81 -20.92
C SER A 141 5.79 -18.47 -20.74
N ILE A 142 5.26 -17.52 -19.95
CA ILE A 142 5.89 -16.22 -19.68
C ILE A 142 7.01 -16.37 -18.64
N SER A 143 6.90 -17.36 -17.76
CA SER A 143 7.94 -17.65 -16.75
C SER A 143 9.25 -18.14 -17.37
N LEU A 144 9.23 -18.62 -18.62
CA LEU A 144 10.44 -18.95 -19.39
C LEU A 144 11.22 -17.69 -19.83
N LEU A 145 10.56 -16.53 -19.90
CA LEU A 145 11.19 -15.23 -20.20
C LEU A 145 11.67 -14.50 -18.94
N GLY A 146 11.64 -15.14 -17.77
CA GLY A 146 12.29 -14.60 -16.57
C GLY A 146 13.80 -14.47 -16.80
N ASP A 147 14.46 -13.53 -16.11
CA ASP A 147 15.87 -13.07 -16.21
C ASP A 147 16.99 -14.14 -16.36
N ASN A 148 16.66 -15.43 -16.39
CA ASN A 148 17.57 -16.57 -16.53
C ASN A 148 18.14 -16.79 -17.94
N GLU A 149 17.62 -16.12 -18.98
CA GLU A 149 18.18 -16.17 -20.34
C GLU A 149 18.80 -14.84 -20.78
N LYS A 150 19.64 -14.22 -19.95
CA LYS A 150 20.56 -13.19 -20.46
C LYS A 150 21.77 -13.90 -21.08
N PRO A 151 21.87 -14.08 -22.41
CA PRO A 151 23.09 -14.58 -23.01
C PRO A 151 24.23 -13.60 -22.67
N SER A 152 25.38 -14.11 -22.24
CA SER A 152 26.55 -13.29 -21.88
C SER A 152 27.30 -12.75 -23.10
N ILE A 153 26.65 -12.68 -24.27
CA ILE A 153 27.26 -12.32 -25.56
C ILE A 153 27.26 -10.80 -25.69
N THR A 154 28.42 -10.24 -26.00
CA THR A 154 28.57 -8.79 -26.21
C THR A 154 28.63 -8.50 -27.72
N TYR A 155 28.28 -7.27 -28.14
CA TYR A 155 28.42 -6.84 -29.54
C TYR A 155 29.83 -6.97 -30.12
N GLN A 156 30.85 -7.13 -29.27
CA GLN A 156 32.24 -7.38 -29.62
C GLN A 156 32.48 -8.83 -30.09
N ASP A 157 31.65 -9.78 -29.64
CA ASP A 157 31.75 -11.21 -29.98
C ASP A 157 31.08 -11.52 -31.33
N ILE A 158 30.36 -10.55 -31.91
CA ILE A 158 29.71 -10.66 -33.22
C ILE A 158 30.66 -10.08 -34.27
N GLY A 159 31.15 -10.87 -35.22
CA GLY A 159 31.98 -10.38 -36.32
C GLY A 159 31.16 -9.70 -37.42
N GLY A 160 31.64 -8.56 -37.95
CA GLY A 160 30.98 -7.81 -39.03
C GLY A 160 29.69 -7.07 -38.59
N TYR A 161 28.88 -6.67 -39.58
CA TYR A 161 27.58 -6.00 -39.40
C TYR A 161 27.61 -4.67 -38.63
N ASP A 162 28.64 -3.86 -38.83
CA ASP A 162 28.83 -2.62 -38.07
C ASP A 162 27.68 -1.61 -38.27
N ILE A 163 27.12 -1.57 -39.48
CA ILE A 163 25.96 -0.71 -39.80
C ILE A 163 24.73 -1.18 -39.02
N GLN A 164 24.43 -2.48 -39.05
CA GLN A 164 23.25 -3.04 -38.39
C GLN A 164 23.37 -2.96 -36.86
N LYS A 165 24.57 -3.13 -36.28
CA LYS A 165 24.80 -2.92 -34.85
C LYS A 165 24.54 -1.48 -34.43
N GLN A 166 24.95 -0.52 -35.26
CA GLN A 166 24.72 0.89 -35.00
C GLN A 166 23.22 1.22 -35.05
N GLU A 167 22.52 0.71 -36.08
CA GLU A 167 21.06 0.88 -36.21
C GLU A 167 20.30 0.29 -35.01
N ILE A 168 20.67 -0.91 -34.54
CA ILE A 168 20.04 -1.53 -33.37
C ILE A 168 20.28 -0.72 -32.09
N ARG A 169 21.50 -0.20 -31.88
CA ARG A 169 21.82 0.64 -30.72
C ARG A 169 21.02 1.94 -30.73
N GLU A 170 20.93 2.59 -31.88
CA GLU A 170 20.18 3.84 -32.02
C GLU A 170 18.66 3.64 -31.89
N ALA A 171 18.14 2.50 -32.36
CA ALA A 171 16.71 2.21 -32.28
C ALA A 171 16.27 1.69 -30.90
N VAL A 172 17.12 0.92 -30.19
CA VAL A 172 16.72 0.24 -28.94
C VAL A 172 17.37 0.87 -27.70
N GLU A 173 18.68 1.13 -27.72
CA GLU A 173 19.39 1.64 -26.54
C GLU A 173 19.21 3.16 -26.35
N LEU A 174 19.17 3.93 -27.44
CA LEU A 174 19.06 5.39 -27.38
C LEU A 174 17.73 5.87 -26.75
N PRO A 175 16.55 5.29 -27.09
CA PRO A 175 15.30 5.66 -26.42
C PRO A 175 15.28 5.30 -24.93
N LEU A 176 15.93 4.18 -24.55
CA LEU A 176 15.95 3.70 -23.17
C LEU A 176 16.93 4.48 -22.29
N THR A 177 18.08 4.87 -22.83
CA THR A 177 19.11 5.63 -22.08
C THR A 177 18.87 7.14 -22.12
N GLN A 178 18.25 7.65 -23.19
CA GLN A 178 18.12 9.08 -23.48
C GLN A 178 16.71 9.47 -23.95
N GLY A 179 15.66 8.93 -23.30
CA GLY A 179 14.26 9.26 -23.62
C GLY A 179 13.89 10.74 -23.45
N ASP A 180 14.66 11.52 -22.66
CA ASP A 180 14.42 12.96 -22.49
C ASP A 180 14.76 13.77 -23.74
N LEU A 181 15.73 13.32 -24.55
CA LEU A 181 16.05 13.96 -25.83
C LEU A 181 14.85 13.85 -26.79
N TYR A 182 14.24 12.67 -26.90
CA TYR A 182 13.03 12.46 -27.71
C TYR A 182 11.86 13.36 -27.26
N ARG A 183 11.66 13.49 -25.94
CA ARG A 183 10.64 14.38 -25.37
C ARG A 183 10.89 15.86 -25.65
N GLN A 184 12.15 16.31 -25.66
CA GLN A 184 12.51 17.70 -25.97
C GLN A 184 12.40 18.02 -27.47
N LEU A 185 12.75 17.05 -28.32
CA LEU A 185 12.61 17.16 -29.77
C LEU A 185 11.16 16.99 -30.25
N GLY A 186 10.26 16.47 -29.40
CA GLY A 186 8.84 16.26 -29.73
C GLY A 186 8.64 15.16 -30.77
N ILE A 187 9.58 14.21 -30.86
CA ILE A 187 9.54 13.08 -31.77
C ILE A 187 9.31 11.79 -30.98
N ASP A 188 8.47 10.91 -31.52
CA ASP A 188 8.26 9.60 -30.91
C ASP A 188 9.47 8.70 -31.18
N PRO A 189 9.98 7.98 -30.16
CA PRO A 189 11.05 7.01 -30.37
C PRO A 189 10.58 5.88 -31.30
N PRO A 190 11.48 5.30 -32.11
CA PRO A 190 11.13 4.19 -32.98
C PRO A 190 10.58 3.00 -32.17
N SER A 191 9.44 2.45 -32.59
CA SER A 191 8.66 1.47 -31.81
C SER A 191 9.15 0.01 -31.93
N GLY A 192 10.28 -0.23 -32.59
CA GLY A 192 10.84 -1.56 -32.81
C GLY A 192 11.53 -1.69 -34.15
N ILE A 193 12.43 -2.67 -34.26
CA ILE A 193 13.06 -3.08 -35.52
C ILE A 193 12.23 -4.20 -36.15
N ASP A 194 11.30 -3.85 -37.04
CA ASP A 194 10.63 -4.85 -37.87
C ASP A 194 11.62 -5.27 -38.97
N GLY A 195 12.17 -6.48 -38.84
CA GLY A 195 13.02 -7.08 -39.85
C GLY A 195 12.25 -7.23 -41.17
N VAL A 196 12.75 -6.60 -42.23
CA VAL A 196 12.32 -6.85 -43.62
C VAL A 196 13.08 -8.05 -44.18
#